data_AF-A0A8S3WR30-F1
#
_entry.id   AF-A0A8S3WR30-F1
#
_cell.length_a   1.000
_cell.length_b   1.000
_cell.length_c   1.000
_cell.angle_alpha   90.00
_cell.angle_beta   90.00
_cell.angle_gamma   90.00
#
_symmetry.space_group_name_H-M   'P 1'
#
loop_
_entity.id
_entity.type
_entity.pdbx_description
1 polymer ?
#
loop_
_entity_poly.entity_id
_entity_poly.type
_entity_poly.pdbx_seq_one_letter_code
_entity_poly.pdbx_strand_id
1 'polypeptide(L)'
;MKKLVTTVPTLIEDIKSIKVELIHLKESCEYNSSSLKYFQDQFSTLERGVSQIEKIQNSLTVANKEIANLKSVIETKEQWSRLSNVEIKGIPLKLNENLFVIAESLGKAVGYEFQKFQINYISRVPMFNTKEKAIIINFINRYVKEEFVAAARACKTLEAKDVGFGGNRQRVFVNDHLTPEHKKLLTKTRTLAKDRGYSYIWVIYGKIHVRKNDTSPVLIITKEDDLNEIA
;
A
#
# COMPACT_ATOMS: atom_id res chain seq x y z
N MET A 1 85.14 -56.45 -6.73
CA MET A 1 84.67 -56.74 -5.36
C MET A 1 84.70 -55.51 -4.42
N LYS A 2 85.76 -54.69 -4.34
CA LYS A 2 85.81 -53.52 -3.41
C LYS A 2 84.71 -52.46 -3.59
N LYS A 3 84.27 -52.15 -4.83
CA LYS A 3 83.14 -51.22 -5.08
C LYS A 3 81.78 -51.71 -4.56
N LEU A 4 81.59 -53.04 -4.47
CA LEU A 4 80.33 -53.65 -4.01
C LEU A 4 80.18 -53.58 -2.48
N VAL A 5 81.30 -53.51 -1.75
CA VAL A 5 81.33 -53.49 -0.27
C VAL A 5 81.08 -52.08 0.28
N THR A 6 81.45 -51.03 -0.47
CA THR A 6 81.19 -49.63 -0.09
C THR A 6 79.77 -49.14 -0.40
N THR A 7 79.02 -49.83 -1.27
CA THR A 7 77.63 -49.50 -1.64
C THR A 7 76.58 -49.99 -0.65
N VAL A 8 76.89 -51.02 0.16
CA VAL A 8 75.92 -51.59 1.12
C VAL A 8 75.68 -50.67 2.32
N PRO A 9 76.70 -50.04 2.95
CA PRO A 9 76.47 -49.11 4.06
C PRO A 9 75.68 -47.85 3.64
N THR A 10 75.97 -47.32 2.45
CA THR A 10 75.24 -46.18 1.86
C THR A 10 73.77 -46.51 1.60
N LEU A 11 73.48 -47.69 1.04
CA LEU A 11 72.11 -48.18 0.89
C LEU A 11 71.36 -48.33 2.22
N ILE A 12 72.05 -48.75 3.30
CA ILE A 12 71.44 -48.85 4.64
C ILE A 12 71.08 -47.46 5.19
N GLU A 13 71.91 -46.46 4.93
CA GLU A 13 71.69 -45.07 5.33
C GLU A 13 70.51 -44.46 4.56
N ASP A 14 70.44 -44.69 3.25
CA ASP A 14 69.30 -44.30 2.39
C ASP A 14 67.99 -44.96 2.86
N ILE A 15 68.01 -46.26 3.18
CA ILE A 15 66.82 -46.98 3.71
C ILE A 15 66.36 -46.37 5.04
N LYS A 16 67.29 -45.98 5.92
CA LYS A 16 66.94 -45.30 7.18
C LYS A 16 66.32 -43.92 6.92
N SER A 17 66.89 -43.16 5.99
CA SER A 17 66.37 -41.85 5.59
C SER A 17 64.96 -41.97 4.99
N ILE A 18 64.75 -42.89 4.05
CA ILE A 18 63.42 -43.18 3.47
C ILE A 18 62.42 -43.59 4.55
N LYS A 19 62.83 -44.38 5.55
CA LYS A 19 61.95 -44.79 6.65
C LYS A 19 61.50 -43.59 7.49
N VAL A 20 62.38 -42.61 7.72
CA VAL A 20 62.04 -41.36 8.43
C VAL A 20 61.06 -40.53 7.60
N GLU A 21 61.31 -40.37 6.30
CA GLU A 21 60.40 -39.67 5.39
C GLU A 21 59.01 -40.34 5.30
N LEU A 22 58.95 -41.67 5.31
CA LEU A 22 57.70 -42.43 5.34
C LEU A 22 56.91 -42.20 6.63
N ILE A 23 57.58 -42.02 7.76
CA ILE A 23 56.92 -41.68 9.04
C ILE A 23 56.31 -40.28 8.94
N HIS A 24 57.07 -39.28 8.49
CA HIS A 24 56.55 -37.92 8.31
C HIS A 24 55.41 -37.84 7.29
N LEU A 25 55.50 -38.60 6.19
CA LEU A 25 54.43 -38.70 5.22
C LEU A 25 53.16 -39.30 5.84
N LYS A 26 53.31 -40.34 6.68
CA LYS A 26 52.18 -40.95 7.40
C LYS A 26 51.51 -39.94 8.34
N GLU A 27 52.28 -39.20 9.13
CA GLU A 27 51.77 -38.15 10.02
C GLU A 27 51.02 -37.06 9.23
N SER A 28 51.57 -36.63 8.09
CA SER A 28 50.93 -35.66 7.20
C SER A 28 49.62 -36.21 6.61
N CYS A 29 49.59 -37.49 6.24
CA CYS A 29 48.37 -38.15 5.74
C CYS A 29 47.28 -38.24 6.81
N GLU A 30 47.64 -38.58 8.06
CA GLU A 30 46.70 -38.64 9.19
C GLU A 30 46.14 -37.26 9.54
N TYR A 31 46.99 -36.23 9.52
CA TYR A 31 46.57 -34.84 9.69
C TYR A 31 45.60 -34.42 8.57
N ASN A 32 45.96 -34.63 7.30
CA ASN A 32 45.12 -34.30 6.15
C ASN A 32 43.78 -35.05 6.18
N SER A 33 43.77 -36.33 6.55
CA SER A 33 42.54 -37.10 6.71
C SER A 33 41.62 -36.49 7.78
N SER A 34 42.20 -36.01 8.88
CA SER A 34 41.45 -35.36 9.95
C SER A 34 40.88 -34.01 9.50
N SER A 35 41.67 -33.20 8.79
CA SER A 35 41.22 -31.93 8.20
C SER A 35 40.13 -32.14 7.15
N LEU A 36 40.23 -33.15 6.30
CA LEU A 36 39.20 -33.50 5.32
C LEU A 36 37.88 -33.86 6.00
N LYS A 37 37.93 -34.64 7.08
CA LYS A 37 36.74 -34.97 7.87
C LYS A 37 36.09 -33.73 8.48
N TYR A 38 36.90 -32.83 9.06
CA TYR A 38 36.40 -31.55 9.56
C TYR A 38 35.72 -30.71 8.48
N PHE A 39 36.33 -30.60 7.29
CA PHE A 39 35.71 -29.86 6.18
C PHE A 39 34.42 -30.53 5.69
N GLN A 40 34.37 -31.86 5.62
CA GLN A 40 33.15 -32.60 5.30
C GLN A 40 32.00 -32.24 6.27
N ASP A 41 32.29 -32.21 7.57
CA ASP A 41 31.31 -31.87 8.61
C ASP A 41 30.85 -30.41 8.49
N GLN A 42 31.77 -29.49 8.22
CA GLN A 42 31.45 -28.08 7.96
C GLN A 42 30.61 -27.90 6.69
N PHE A 43 30.92 -28.61 5.60
CA PHE A 43 30.14 -28.61 4.36
C PHE A 43 28.71 -29.09 4.60
N SER A 44 28.53 -30.21 5.32
CA SER A 44 27.20 -30.72 5.65
C SER A 44 26.37 -29.72 6.48
N THR A 45 27.04 -28.98 7.37
CA THR A 45 26.40 -27.93 8.17
C THR A 45 26.01 -26.73 7.31
N LEU A 46 26.85 -26.33 6.35
CA LEU A 46 26.56 -25.27 5.40
C LEU A 46 25.41 -25.65 4.47
N GLU A 47 25.39 -26.86 3.92
CA GLU A 47 24.29 -27.34 3.07
C GLU A 47 22.94 -27.29 3.81
N ARG A 48 22.93 -27.72 5.08
CA ARG A 48 21.75 -27.60 5.94
C ARG A 48 21.35 -26.14 6.16
N GLY A 49 22.31 -25.24 6.37
CA GLY A 49 22.07 -23.81 6.52
C GLY A 49 21.47 -23.18 5.26
N VAL A 50 22.01 -23.52 4.08
CA VAL A 50 21.49 -23.06 2.78
C VAL A 50 20.04 -23.52 2.59
N SER A 51 19.74 -24.80 2.86
CA SER A 51 18.37 -25.31 2.76
C SER A 51 17.39 -24.62 3.72
N GLN A 52 17.84 -24.22 4.91
CA GLN A 52 17.02 -23.44 5.84
C GLN A 52 16.76 -22.02 5.34
N ILE A 53 17.78 -21.35 4.78
CA ILE A 53 17.64 -20.01 4.21
C ILE A 53 16.62 -20.01 3.07
N GLU A 54 16.66 -20.99 2.17
CA GLU A 54 15.68 -21.12 1.08
C GLU A 54 14.25 -21.27 1.60
N LYS A 55 14.05 -22.08 2.64
CA LYS A 55 12.73 -22.25 3.28
C LYS A 55 12.23 -20.95 3.91
N ILE A 56 13.10 -20.21 4.58
CA ILE A 56 12.77 -18.91 5.19
C ILE A 56 12.42 -17.90 4.09
N GLN A 57 13.20 -17.85 3.00
CA GLN A 57 12.95 -16.93 1.89
C GLN A 57 11.61 -17.21 1.20
N ASN A 58 11.26 -18.49 1.01
CA ASN A 58 9.95 -18.88 0.50
C ASN A 58 8.82 -18.45 1.45
N SER A 59 8.98 -18.72 2.74
CA SER A 59 8.01 -18.33 3.77
C SER A 59 7.82 -16.82 3.84
N LEU A 60 8.92 -16.04 3.75
CA LEU A 60 8.89 -14.58 3.71
C LEU A 60 8.15 -14.05 2.48
N THR A 61 8.38 -14.67 1.32
CA THR A 61 7.68 -14.32 0.08
C THR A 61 6.18 -14.55 0.19
N VAL A 62 5.77 -15.69 0.76
CA VAL A 62 4.35 -16.01 1.01
C VAL A 62 3.75 -15.03 2.03
N ALA A 63 4.43 -14.78 3.14
CA ALA A 63 3.97 -13.85 4.17
C ALA A 63 3.80 -12.42 3.64
N ASN A 64 4.75 -11.93 2.83
CA ASN A 64 4.66 -10.60 2.22
C ASN A 64 3.48 -10.48 1.25
N LYS A 65 3.19 -11.54 0.48
CA LYS A 65 1.99 -11.60 -0.38
C LYS A 65 0.71 -11.54 0.46
N GLU A 66 0.64 -12.29 1.55
CA GLU A 66 -0.53 -12.29 2.42
C GLU A 66 -0.73 -10.93 3.11
N ILE A 67 0.35 -10.30 3.59
CA ILE A 67 0.29 -8.95 4.16
C ILE A 67 -0.25 -7.94 3.13
N ALA A 68 0.20 -8.01 1.87
CA ALA A 68 -0.30 -7.14 0.82
C ALA A 68 -1.80 -7.37 0.55
N ASN A 69 -2.24 -8.63 0.51
CA ASN A 69 -3.64 -9.00 0.36
C ASN A 69 -4.50 -8.48 1.51
N LEU A 70 -4.09 -8.72 2.76
CA LEU A 70 -4.81 -8.26 3.94
C LEU A 70 -4.93 -6.73 3.99
N LYS A 71 -3.87 -6.00 3.64
CA LYS A 71 -3.92 -4.53 3.52
C LYS A 71 -4.96 -4.08 2.48
N SER A 72 -5.03 -4.73 1.33
CA SER A 72 -6.02 -4.44 0.29
C SER A 72 -7.46 -4.71 0.76
N VAL A 73 -7.68 -5.82 1.48
CA VAL A 73 -8.98 -6.15 2.07
C VAL A 73 -9.39 -5.12 3.12
N ILE A 74 -8.47 -4.69 4.00
CA ILE A 74 -8.72 -3.65 5.00
C ILE A 74 -9.12 -2.34 4.32
N GLU A 75 -8.34 -1.88 3.33
CA GLU A 75 -8.63 -0.64 2.59
C GLU A 75 -10.02 -0.68 1.93
N THR A 76 -10.36 -1.82 1.32
CA THR A 76 -11.68 -2.03 0.70
C THR A 76 -12.80 -1.93 1.74
N LYS A 77 -12.62 -2.55 2.91
CA LYS A 77 -13.61 -2.51 4.00
C LYS A 77 -13.73 -1.12 4.60
N GLU A 78 -12.63 -0.40 4.78
CA GLU A 78 -12.65 0.97 5.26
C GLU A 78 -13.39 1.89 4.29
N GLN A 79 -13.13 1.78 2.99
CA GLN A 79 -13.87 2.55 1.99
C GLN A 79 -15.35 2.14 1.96
N TRP A 80 -15.66 0.84 2.09
CA TRP A 80 -17.04 0.34 2.17
C TRP A 80 -17.82 0.97 3.31
N SER A 81 -17.21 1.10 4.49
CA SER A 81 -17.84 1.70 5.68
C SER A 81 -18.24 3.17 5.48
N ARG A 82 -17.60 3.86 4.51
CA ARG A 82 -17.83 5.28 4.20
C ARG A 82 -18.77 5.48 3.01
N LEU A 83 -19.26 4.42 2.37
CA LEU A 83 -20.07 4.55 1.15
C LEU A 83 -21.42 5.24 1.36
N SER A 84 -21.92 5.33 2.59
CA SER A 84 -23.11 6.11 2.91
C SER A 84 -22.78 7.50 3.48
N ASN A 85 -21.49 7.89 3.48
CA ASN A 85 -21.03 9.15 4.01
C ASN A 85 -20.81 10.17 2.90
N VAL A 86 -21.17 11.42 3.21
CA VAL A 86 -20.82 12.61 2.45
C VAL A 86 -19.82 13.43 3.25
N GLU A 87 -18.77 13.91 2.59
CA GLU A 87 -17.82 14.87 3.14
C GLU A 87 -18.12 16.27 2.58
N ILE A 88 -18.50 17.18 3.46
CA ILE A 88 -18.78 18.59 3.14
C ILE A 88 -17.63 19.45 3.66
N LYS A 89 -17.04 20.25 2.76
CA LYS A 89 -15.95 21.20 3.05
C LYS A 89 -16.38 22.63 2.73
N GLY A 90 -15.69 23.59 3.33
CA GLY A 90 -15.92 25.01 3.07
C GLY A 90 -17.02 25.66 3.91
N ILE A 91 -17.49 24.97 4.95
CA ILE A 91 -18.47 25.51 5.90
C ILE A 91 -17.71 26.07 7.12
N PRO A 92 -17.77 27.39 7.38
CA PRO A 92 -17.16 27.99 8.56
C PRO A 92 -17.67 27.38 9.87
N LEU A 93 -16.86 27.41 10.92
CA LEU A 93 -17.29 26.99 12.25
C LEU A 93 -18.14 28.08 12.90
N LYS A 94 -19.28 27.69 13.48
CA LYS A 94 -20.14 28.57 14.28
C LYS A 94 -20.38 27.95 15.65
N LEU A 95 -20.31 28.78 16.69
CA LEU A 95 -20.64 28.34 18.06
C LEU A 95 -22.11 27.93 18.13
N ASN A 96 -22.39 26.80 18.79
CA ASN A 96 -23.74 26.24 18.93
C ASN A 96 -24.46 26.02 17.59
N GLU A 97 -23.71 25.62 16.55
CA GLU A 97 -24.30 25.29 15.26
C GLU A 97 -25.18 24.04 15.32
N ASN A 98 -26.32 24.09 14.62
CA ASN A 98 -27.12 22.91 14.37
C ASN A 98 -26.75 22.36 12.98
N LEU A 99 -25.95 21.29 12.97
CA LEU A 99 -25.49 20.69 11.72
C LEU A 99 -26.62 20.19 10.83
N PHE A 100 -27.75 19.77 11.40
CA PHE A 100 -28.92 19.36 10.62
C PHE A 100 -29.54 20.54 9.86
N VAL A 101 -29.65 21.71 10.50
CA VAL A 101 -30.16 22.92 9.83
C VAL A 101 -29.22 23.36 8.69
N ILE A 102 -27.90 23.22 8.88
CA ILE A 102 -26.92 23.47 7.81
C ILE A 102 -27.11 22.47 6.67
N ALA A 103 -27.28 21.18 6.98
CA ALA A 103 -27.51 20.14 5.98
C ALA A 103 -28.82 20.35 5.21
N GLU A 104 -29.90 20.75 5.88
CA GLU A 104 -31.18 21.06 5.24
C GLU A 104 -31.06 22.29 4.33
N SER A 105 -30.38 23.35 4.79
CA SER A 105 -30.12 24.55 3.98
C SER A 105 -29.29 24.22 2.75
N LEU A 106 -28.30 23.34 2.91
CA LEU A 106 -27.47 22.82 1.82
C LEU A 106 -28.32 22.02 0.82
N GLY A 107 -29.21 21.16 1.30
CA GLY A 107 -30.17 20.41 0.47
C GLY A 107 -31.06 21.34 -0.37
N LYS A 108 -31.64 22.36 0.26
CA LYS A 108 -32.44 23.40 -0.41
C LYS A 108 -31.62 24.16 -1.45
N ALA A 109 -30.39 24.57 -1.12
CA ALA A 109 -29.51 25.30 -2.02
C ALA A 109 -29.09 24.50 -3.27
N VAL A 110 -29.05 23.17 -3.19
CA VAL A 110 -28.74 22.29 -4.32
C VAL A 110 -29.98 21.70 -5.00
N GLY A 111 -31.19 22.02 -4.52
CA GLY A 111 -32.45 21.51 -5.06
C GLY A 111 -32.73 20.04 -4.74
N TYR A 112 -32.14 19.50 -3.67
CA TYR A 112 -32.40 18.13 -3.21
C TYR A 112 -32.64 18.11 -1.70
N GLU A 113 -33.91 17.97 -1.31
CA GLU A 113 -34.34 17.94 0.08
C GLU A 113 -34.37 16.51 0.63
N PHE A 114 -33.99 16.36 1.89
CA PHE A 114 -34.06 15.09 2.62
C PHE A 114 -34.51 15.34 4.06
N GLN A 115 -35.12 14.32 4.66
CA GLN A 115 -35.69 14.37 6.00
C GLN A 115 -34.69 13.84 7.04
N LYS A 116 -34.83 14.30 8.28
CA LYS A 116 -33.91 13.97 9.38
C LYS A 116 -33.74 12.47 9.62
N PHE A 117 -34.81 11.68 9.48
CA PHE A 117 -34.74 10.23 9.68
C PHE A 117 -33.93 9.50 8.60
N GLN A 118 -33.61 10.14 7.47
CA GLN A 118 -32.75 9.55 6.45
C GLN A 118 -31.26 9.68 6.82
N ILE A 119 -30.93 10.46 7.87
CA ILE A 119 -29.59 10.63 8.41
C ILE A 119 -29.44 9.74 9.64
N ASN A 120 -28.39 8.91 9.64
CA ASN A 120 -27.99 8.12 10.79
C ASN A 120 -27.22 8.99 11.79
N TYR A 121 -26.20 9.72 11.32
CA TYR A 121 -25.47 10.69 12.14
C TYR A 121 -24.87 11.82 11.30
N ILE A 122 -24.60 12.94 11.97
CA ILE A 122 -23.91 14.10 11.40
C ILE A 122 -22.90 14.65 12.41
N SER A 123 -21.68 14.94 11.97
CA SER A 123 -20.63 15.42 12.87
C SER A 123 -19.57 16.25 12.16
N ARG A 124 -18.89 17.11 12.91
CA ARG A 124 -17.68 17.80 12.46
C ARG A 124 -16.48 16.87 12.64
N VAL A 125 -15.65 16.75 11.62
CA VAL A 125 -14.42 15.95 11.64
C VAL A 125 -13.21 16.85 11.35
N PRO A 126 -12.12 16.75 12.12
CA PRO A 126 -10.89 17.48 11.84
C PRO A 126 -10.37 17.19 10.43
N MET A 127 -9.90 18.23 9.75
CA MET A 127 -9.18 18.08 8.50
C MET A 127 -7.67 18.11 8.77
N PHE A 128 -6.91 17.34 7.99
CA PHE A 128 -5.46 17.25 8.16
C PHE A 128 -4.81 18.62 7.92
N ASN A 129 -3.93 19.02 8.83
CA ASN A 129 -3.11 20.24 8.75
C ASN A 129 -3.91 21.56 8.59
N THR A 130 -5.13 21.63 9.13
CA THR A 130 -5.93 22.87 9.13
C THR A 130 -6.76 22.99 10.41
N LYS A 131 -7.09 24.23 10.79
CA LYS A 131 -8.03 24.52 11.88
C LYS A 131 -9.49 24.35 11.46
N GLU A 132 -9.74 24.24 10.15
CA GLU A 132 -11.07 23.98 9.62
C GLU A 132 -11.51 22.54 9.90
N LYS A 133 -12.82 22.34 10.04
CA LYS A 133 -13.43 21.01 10.23
C LYS A 133 -14.45 20.75 9.12
N ALA A 134 -14.36 19.59 8.48
CA ALA A 134 -15.38 19.14 7.53
C ALA A 134 -16.64 18.70 8.29
N ILE A 135 -17.79 18.70 7.61
CA ILE A 135 -19.01 18.03 8.10
C ILE A 135 -19.11 16.68 7.40
N ILE A 136 -19.29 15.61 8.17
CA ILE A 136 -19.63 14.30 7.66
C ILE A 136 -21.10 14.03 7.93
N ILE A 137 -21.85 13.67 6.90
CA ILE A 137 -23.23 13.19 7.01
C ILE A 137 -23.24 11.71 6.61
N ASN A 138 -23.70 10.83 7.49
CA ASN A 138 -23.98 9.43 7.16
C ASN A 138 -25.49 9.27 6.93
N PHE A 139 -25.85 8.84 5.72
CA PHE A 139 -27.22 8.51 5.36
C PHE A 139 -27.51 7.04 5.64
N ILE A 140 -28.76 6.73 5.99
CA ILE A 140 -29.22 5.34 6.14
C ILE A 140 -29.25 4.66 4.77
N ASN A 141 -29.77 5.36 3.76
CA ASN A 141 -29.88 4.87 2.40
C ASN A 141 -28.80 5.48 1.50
N ARG A 142 -27.99 4.62 0.86
CA ARG A 142 -26.93 5.04 -0.06
C ARG A 142 -27.50 5.77 -1.30
N TYR A 143 -28.68 5.42 -1.77
CA TYR A 143 -29.29 6.10 -2.93
C TYR A 143 -29.57 7.58 -2.64
N VAL A 144 -30.11 7.89 -1.44
CA VAL A 144 -30.32 9.28 -0.98
C VAL A 144 -28.99 10.03 -0.94
N LYS A 145 -27.92 9.37 -0.47
CA LYS A 145 -26.57 9.93 -0.50
C LYS A 145 -26.13 10.27 -1.92
N GLU A 146 -26.24 9.32 -2.86
CA GLU A 146 -25.77 9.53 -4.24
C GLU A 146 -26.54 10.65 -4.95
N GLU A 147 -27.86 10.68 -4.79
CA GLU A 147 -28.71 11.72 -5.38
C GLU A 147 -28.35 13.11 -4.83
N PHE A 148 -28.17 13.22 -3.52
CA PHE A 148 -27.73 14.47 -2.89
C PHE A 148 -26.36 14.94 -3.40
N VAL A 149 -25.38 14.04 -3.48
CA VAL A 149 -24.04 14.37 -4.00
C VAL A 149 -24.11 14.76 -5.49
N ALA A 150 -24.94 14.09 -6.28
CA ALA A 150 -25.15 14.40 -7.69
C ALA A 150 -25.77 15.80 -7.87
N ALA A 151 -26.83 16.12 -7.12
CA ALA A 151 -27.46 17.44 -7.11
C ALA A 151 -26.45 18.54 -6.72
N ALA A 152 -25.66 18.30 -5.67
CA ALA A 152 -24.65 19.26 -5.23
C ALA A 152 -23.53 19.47 -6.26
N ARG A 153 -23.14 18.44 -7.01
CA ARG A 153 -22.14 18.58 -8.10
C ARG A 153 -22.69 19.33 -9.31
N ALA A 154 -23.98 19.20 -9.60
CA ALA A 154 -24.65 19.99 -10.62
C ALA A 154 -24.66 21.49 -10.25
N CYS A 155 -24.74 21.80 -8.94
CA CYS A 155 -24.62 23.16 -8.42
C CYS A 155 -23.15 23.63 -8.36
N LYS A 156 -22.66 24.28 -9.42
CA LYS A 156 -21.25 24.72 -9.53
C LYS A 156 -20.88 25.92 -8.64
N THR A 157 -21.86 26.67 -8.17
CA THR A 157 -21.72 28.00 -7.53
C THR A 157 -22.01 27.99 -6.02
N LEU A 158 -22.03 26.83 -5.39
CA LEU A 158 -22.40 26.69 -3.98
C LEU A 158 -21.38 27.37 -3.04
N GLU A 159 -21.84 28.34 -2.25
CA GLU A 159 -21.05 29.12 -1.32
C GLU A 159 -21.62 29.06 0.12
N ALA A 160 -20.81 29.39 1.12
CA ALA A 160 -21.22 29.35 2.52
C ALA A 160 -22.42 30.27 2.84
N LYS A 161 -22.57 31.39 2.12
CA LYS A 161 -23.73 32.28 2.22
C LYS A 161 -25.05 31.59 1.90
N ASP A 162 -25.04 30.60 1.00
CA ASP A 162 -26.24 29.89 0.55
C ASP A 162 -26.75 28.91 1.61
N VAL A 163 -25.95 28.66 2.65
CA VAL A 163 -26.23 27.71 3.74
C VAL A 163 -26.22 28.36 5.11
N GLY A 164 -26.59 29.65 5.16
CA GLY A 164 -26.84 30.37 6.41
C GLY A 164 -25.63 31.12 6.98
N PHE A 165 -24.53 31.24 6.23
CA PHE A 165 -23.36 32.04 6.61
C PHE A 165 -23.29 33.33 5.76
N GLY A 166 -24.28 34.21 5.95
CA GLY A 166 -24.43 35.45 5.19
C GLY A 166 -23.12 36.25 5.04
N GLY A 167 -22.87 36.75 3.83
CA GLY A 167 -21.66 37.49 3.48
C GLY A 167 -20.41 36.64 3.24
N ASN A 168 -20.42 35.34 3.58
CA ASN A 168 -19.27 34.46 3.34
C ASN A 168 -19.34 33.78 1.96
N ARG A 169 -18.40 34.14 1.07
CA ARG A 169 -18.29 33.61 -0.30
C ARG A 169 -17.37 32.38 -0.41
N GLN A 170 -17.00 31.76 0.71
CA GLN A 170 -16.20 30.55 0.70
C GLN A 170 -16.94 29.45 -0.04
N ARG A 171 -16.27 28.83 -1.02
CA ARG A 171 -16.84 27.76 -1.82
C ARG A 171 -17.10 26.52 -0.97
N VAL A 172 -18.29 25.96 -1.09
CA VAL A 172 -18.68 24.72 -0.42
C VAL A 172 -18.52 23.55 -1.39
N PHE A 173 -17.94 22.46 -0.89
CA PHE A 173 -17.74 21.25 -1.67
C PHE A 173 -18.47 20.09 -1.00
N VAL A 174 -19.30 19.40 -1.75
CA VAL A 174 -20.02 18.19 -1.32
C VAL A 174 -19.45 17.01 -2.09
N ASN A 175 -18.79 16.09 -1.40
CA ASN A 175 -18.08 14.98 -2.03
C ASN A 175 -18.42 13.65 -1.37
N ASP A 176 -18.16 12.55 -2.07
CA ASP A 176 -18.01 11.24 -1.45
C ASP A 176 -16.94 11.28 -0.35
N HIS A 177 -17.21 10.61 0.75
CA HIS A 177 -16.23 10.45 1.82
C HIS A 177 -15.26 9.31 1.48
N LEU A 178 -14.09 9.69 0.96
CA LEU A 178 -13.01 8.75 0.63
C LEU A 178 -12.03 8.56 1.79
N THR A 179 -11.43 7.38 1.88
CA THR A 179 -10.27 7.12 2.76
C THR A 179 -9.08 8.00 2.35
N PRO A 180 -8.09 8.19 3.24
CA PRO A 180 -6.86 8.91 2.90
C PRO A 180 -6.15 8.34 1.67
N GLU A 181 -6.07 7.01 1.54
CA GLU A 181 -5.43 6.36 0.39
C GLU A 181 -6.24 6.57 -0.90
N HIS A 182 -7.57 6.43 -0.88
CA HIS A 182 -8.41 6.75 -2.03
C HIS A 182 -8.35 8.24 -2.42
N LYS A 183 -8.17 9.16 -1.46
CA LYS A 183 -7.95 10.59 -1.75
C LYS A 183 -6.59 10.82 -2.43
N LYS A 184 -5.54 10.12 -2.00
CA LYS A 184 -4.22 10.15 -2.66
C LYS A 184 -4.32 9.58 -4.08
N LEU A 185 -4.98 8.45 -4.25
CA LEU A 185 -5.22 7.83 -5.56
C LEU A 185 -5.97 8.79 -6.48
N LEU A 186 -7.08 9.38 -6.03
CA LEU A 186 -7.82 10.38 -6.80
C LEU A 186 -6.96 11.59 -7.20
N THR A 187 -6.04 12.02 -6.34
CA THR A 187 -5.11 13.11 -6.64
C THR A 187 -4.14 12.71 -7.75
N LYS A 188 -3.51 11.53 -7.64
CA LYS A 188 -2.63 10.97 -8.68
C LYS A 188 -3.38 10.79 -10.00
N THR A 189 -4.58 10.21 -9.96
CA THR A 189 -5.45 10.03 -11.13
C THR A 189 -5.75 11.36 -11.79
N ARG A 190 -6.13 12.40 -11.03
CA ARG A 190 -6.42 13.72 -11.59
C ARG A 190 -5.22 14.35 -12.29
N THR A 191 -4.04 14.27 -11.68
CA THR A 191 -2.81 14.79 -12.29
C THR A 191 -2.51 14.06 -13.59
N LEU A 192 -2.44 12.73 -13.54
CA LEU A 192 -2.09 11.92 -14.71
C LEU A 192 -3.12 12.05 -15.84
N ALA A 193 -4.41 11.94 -15.51
CA ALA A 193 -5.48 12.05 -16.49
C ALA A 193 -5.48 13.41 -17.20
N LYS A 194 -5.21 14.51 -16.46
CA LYS A 194 -5.05 15.83 -17.05
C LYS A 194 -3.87 15.89 -18.01
N ASP A 195 -2.72 15.36 -17.61
CA ASP A 195 -1.51 15.34 -18.44
C ASP A 195 -1.70 14.50 -19.72
N ARG A 196 -2.56 13.47 -19.67
CA ARG A 196 -2.91 12.60 -20.81
C ARG A 196 -4.14 13.07 -21.61
N GLY A 197 -4.68 14.24 -21.31
CA GLY A 197 -5.80 14.84 -22.06
C GLY A 197 -7.14 14.14 -21.84
N TYR A 198 -7.37 13.52 -20.67
CA TYR A 198 -8.68 13.00 -20.31
C TYR A 198 -9.60 14.14 -19.84
N SER A 199 -10.81 14.17 -20.41
CA SER A 199 -11.76 15.27 -20.20
C SER A 199 -12.60 15.12 -18.93
N TYR A 200 -12.83 13.89 -18.46
CA TYR A 200 -13.80 13.62 -17.40
C TYR A 200 -13.20 12.78 -16.28
N ILE A 201 -13.37 13.26 -15.04
CA ILE A 201 -12.95 12.57 -13.82
C ILE A 201 -14.00 12.82 -12.75
N TRP A 202 -14.60 11.75 -12.22
CA TRP A 202 -15.60 11.86 -11.17
C TRP A 202 -15.50 10.69 -10.20
N VAL A 203 -16.16 10.84 -9.05
CA VAL A 203 -16.23 9.78 -8.03
C VAL A 203 -17.69 9.42 -7.87
N ILE A 204 -18.06 8.15 -7.94
CA ILE A 204 -19.43 7.72 -7.63
C ILE A 204 -19.36 6.36 -6.95
N TYR A 205 -20.19 6.12 -5.94
CA TYR A 205 -20.10 4.94 -5.09
C TYR A 205 -18.70 4.72 -4.50
N GLY A 206 -18.01 5.81 -4.14
CA GLY A 206 -16.64 5.76 -3.63
C GLY A 206 -15.56 5.30 -4.64
N LYS A 207 -15.92 5.08 -5.91
CA LYS A 207 -15.00 4.65 -6.97
C LYS A 207 -14.63 5.80 -7.89
N ILE A 208 -13.37 5.85 -8.31
CA ILE A 208 -12.85 6.88 -9.20
C ILE A 208 -13.09 6.45 -10.64
N HIS A 209 -13.76 7.29 -11.42
CA HIS A 209 -14.06 7.04 -12.82
C HIS A 209 -13.35 8.09 -13.67
N VAL A 210 -12.82 7.65 -14.81
CA VAL A 210 -12.06 8.48 -15.74
C VAL A 210 -12.54 8.18 -17.16
N ARG A 211 -12.71 9.21 -17.98
CA ARG A 211 -13.11 9.05 -19.39
C ARG A 211 -12.42 10.09 -20.26
N LYS A 212 -11.82 9.64 -21.37
CA LYS A 212 -10.97 10.51 -22.19
C LYS A 212 -11.78 11.57 -22.95
N ASN A 213 -12.84 11.15 -23.61
CA ASN A 213 -13.78 11.98 -24.37
C ASN A 213 -15.17 11.31 -24.42
N ASP A 214 -16.14 11.94 -25.09
CA ASP A 214 -17.54 11.49 -25.13
C ASP A 214 -17.80 10.15 -25.82
N THR A 215 -16.82 9.61 -26.55
CA THR A 215 -16.92 8.33 -27.25
C THR A 215 -16.08 7.24 -26.60
N SER A 216 -15.13 7.60 -25.72
CA SER A 216 -14.25 6.63 -25.06
C SER A 216 -14.99 5.83 -23.98
N PRO A 217 -14.56 4.59 -23.68
CA PRO A 217 -15.06 3.85 -22.53
C PRO A 217 -14.68 4.55 -21.21
N VAL A 218 -15.43 4.24 -20.16
CA VAL A 218 -15.12 4.68 -18.80
C VAL A 218 -14.16 3.69 -18.16
N LEU A 219 -13.05 4.19 -17.62
CA LEU A 219 -12.10 3.44 -16.81
C LEU A 219 -12.43 3.66 -15.32
N ILE A 220 -12.29 2.62 -14.52
CA ILE A 220 -12.49 2.69 -13.06
C ILE A 220 -11.14 2.44 -12.38
N ILE A 221 -10.67 3.43 -11.64
CA ILE A 221 -9.41 3.38 -10.92
C ILE A 221 -9.69 2.99 -9.47
N THR A 222 -9.23 1.79 -9.09
CA THR A 222 -9.44 1.20 -7.76
C THR A 222 -8.15 1.02 -6.98
N LYS A 223 -7.02 0.86 -7.68
CA LYS A 223 -5.68 0.73 -7.12
C LYS A 223 -4.66 1.49 -7.96
N GLU A 224 -3.44 1.58 -7.43
CA GLU A 224 -2.37 2.35 -8.08
C GLU A 224 -1.96 1.76 -9.44
N ASP A 225 -1.98 0.43 -9.60
CA ASP A 225 -1.67 -0.23 -10.88
C ASP A 225 -2.62 0.19 -12.02
N ASP A 226 -3.88 0.50 -11.71
CA ASP A 226 -4.89 0.89 -12.70
C ASP A 226 -4.55 2.24 -13.36
N LEU A 227 -3.66 3.04 -12.75
CA LEU A 227 -3.14 4.27 -13.36
C LEU A 227 -2.40 3.99 -14.68
N ASN A 228 -1.86 2.78 -14.86
CA ASN A 228 -1.21 2.38 -16.11
C ASN A 228 -2.19 2.29 -17.30
N GLU A 229 -3.50 2.21 -17.04
CA GLU A 229 -4.54 2.22 -18.07
C GLU A 229 -4.83 3.64 -18.60
N ILE A 230 -4.31 4.67 -17.94
CA ILE A 230 -4.44 6.08 -18.35
C ILE A 230 -3.29 6.42 -19.29
N ALA A 231 -3.48 6.14 -20.58
CA ALA A 231 -2.49 6.31 -21.65
C ALA A 231 -2.56 7.67 -22.38
#